data_AF-A0A525W434-F1
#
_entry.id   AF-A0A525W434-F1
#
_cell.length_a   1.000
_cell.length_b   1.000
_cell.length_c   1.000
_cell.angle_alpha   90.00
_cell.angle_beta   90.00
_cell.angle_gamma   90.00
#
_symmetry.space_group_name_H-M   'P 1'
#
loop_
_entity.id
_entity.type
_entity.pdbx_description
1 polymer ?
#
loop_
_entity_poly.entity_id
_entity_poly.type
_entity_poly.pdbx_seq_one_letter_code
_entity_poly.pdbx_strand_id
1 'polypeptide(L)' 'MATTTISSKFQVVIPKEVRDKLHLTPRQRLLVIEKGGVITLVPEVPLKSLKGVLKGMTTGDVREKQDRE' A
#
# COMPACT_ATOMS: atom_id res chain seq x y z
N MET A 1 -0.89 -1.16 -20.59
CA MET A 1 0.10 -0.34 -19.88
C MET A 1 -0.46 1.05 -19.76
N ALA A 2 -0.51 1.62 -18.56
CA ALA A 2 -0.99 2.99 -18.37
C ALA A 2 0.22 3.89 -18.09
N THR A 3 0.39 4.94 -18.89
CA THR A 3 1.47 5.91 -18.77
C THR A 3 0.89 7.26 -18.37
N THR A 4 1.62 8.04 -17.59
CA THR A 4 1.24 9.39 -17.20
C THR A 4 2.47 10.29 -17.22
N THR A 5 2.24 11.59 -17.44
CA THR A 5 3.29 12.61 -17.42
C THR A 5 3.26 13.33 -16.09
N ILE A 6 4.43 13.75 -15.61
CA ILE A 6 4.57 14.59 -14.42
C ILE A 6 4.16 16.03 -14.79
N SER A 7 3.25 16.63 -14.03
CA SER A 7 2.84 18.02 -14.25
C SER A 7 3.93 19.01 -13.84
N SER A 8 3.79 20.29 -14.21
CA SER A 8 4.71 21.36 -13.81
C SER A 8 4.84 21.56 -12.30
N LYS A 9 3.86 21.07 -11.53
CA LYS A 9 3.86 21.08 -10.06
C LYS A 9 4.29 19.73 -9.46
N PHE A 10 4.93 18.88 -10.26
CA PHE A 10 5.35 17.53 -9.88
C PHE A 10 4.20 16.61 -9.45
N GLN A 11 2.99 16.85 -9.95
CA GLN A 11 1.84 15.98 -9.67
C GLN A 11 1.74 14.89 -10.74
N VAL A 12 1.42 13.68 -10.31
CA VAL A 12 1.16 12.54 -11.19
C VAL A 12 -0.32 12.19 -11.09
N VAL A 13 -1.00 12.19 -12.24
CA VAL A 13 -2.38 11.72 -12.31
C VAL A 13 -2.38 10.20 -12.35
N ILE A 14 -3.06 9.57 -11.39
CA ILE A 14 -3.25 8.12 -11.41
C ILE A 14 -4.29 7.78 -12.50
N PRO A 15 -3.93 7.04 -13.56
CA PRO A 15 -4.85 6.71 -14.65
C PRO A 15 -6.08 5.94 -14.16
N LYS A 16 -7.22 6.11 -14.85
CA LYS A 16 -8.51 5.51 -14.46
C LYS A 16 -8.39 3.99 -14.24
N GLU A 17 -7.76 3.28 -15.17
CA GLU A 17 -7.56 1.83 -15.09
C GLU A 17 -6.86 1.38 -13.80
N VAL A 18 -5.90 2.17 -13.31
CA VAL A 18 -5.17 1.88 -12.07
C VAL A 18 -6.04 2.18 -10.85
N ARG A 19 -6.80 3.29 -10.87
CA ARG A 19 -7.74 3.63 -9.79
C ARG A 19 -8.80 2.55 -9.61
N ASP A 20 -9.36 2.05 -10.71
CA ASP A 20 -10.42 1.06 -10.69
C ASP A 20 -9.89 -0.30 -10.21
N LYS A 21 -8.70 -0.73 -10.66
CA LYS A 21 -8.05 -1.98 -10.23
C LYS A 21 -7.65 -1.99 -8.76
N LEU A 22 -7.20 -0.85 -8.23
CA LEU A 22 -6.74 -0.71 -6.85
C LEU A 22 -7.84 -0.18 -5.91
N HIS A 23 -9.06 0.01 -6.42
CA HIS A 23 -10.20 0.57 -5.69
C HIS A 23 -9.86 1.85 -4.93
N LEU A 24 -9.07 2.74 -5.56
CA LEU A 24 -8.65 3.99 -4.94
C LEU A 24 -9.82 4.96 -4.81
N THR A 25 -9.92 5.60 -3.66
CA THR A 25 -10.98 6.57 -3.37
C THR A 25 -10.44 8.01 -3.38
N PRO A 26 -11.27 9.00 -3.77
CA PRO A 26 -10.90 10.41 -3.62
C PRO A 26 -10.54 10.74 -2.16
N ARG A 27 -9.54 11.60 -1.97
CA ARG A 27 -9.05 12.04 -0.64
C ARG A 27 -8.38 10.96 0.21
N GLN A 28 -8.16 9.76 -0.34
CA GLN A 28 -7.35 8.73 0.29
C GLN A 28 -5.89 9.21 0.45
N ARG A 29 -5.32 9.00 1.64
CA ARG A 29 -3.92 9.32 1.90
C ARG A 29 -3.04 8.15 1.51
N LEU A 30 -1.93 8.46 0.85
CA LEU A 30 -0.91 7.51 0.44
C LEU A 30 0.43 7.96 1.02
N LEU A 31 1.18 7.03 1.59
CA LEU A 31 2.57 7.21 1.92
C LEU A 31 3.41 7.09 0.64
N VAL A 32 4.35 8.02 0.47
CA VAL A 32 5.29 8.03 -0.65
C VAL A 32 6.64 7.55 -0.14
N ILE A 33 7.13 6.43 -0.68
CA ILE A 33 8.43 5.85 -0.33
C ILE A 33 9.29 5.82 -1.60
N GLU A 34 10.47 6.42 -1.55
CA GLU A 34 11.51 6.22 -2.55
C GLU A 34 12.41 5.06 -2.11
N LYS A 35 12.64 4.11 -3.01
CA LYS A 35 13.61 3.04 -2.80
C LYS A 35 14.21 2.58 -4.12
N GLY A 36 15.50 2.83 -4.30
CA GLY A 36 16.26 2.34 -5.45
C GLY A 36 15.79 2.96 -6.78
N GLY A 37 15.38 4.22 -6.77
CA GLY A 37 14.85 4.92 -7.95
C GLY A 37 13.39 4.60 -8.26
N VAL A 38 12.71 3.82 -7.41
CA VAL A 38 11.29 3.48 -7.54
C VAL A 38 10.49 4.22 -6.47
N ILE A 39 9.45 4.94 -6.92
CA ILE A 39 8.45 5.53 -6.02
C ILE A 39 7.36 4.48 -5.76
N THR A 40 7.20 4.09 -4.50
CA THR A 40 6.13 3.21 -4.04
C THR A 40 5.10 4.04 -3.29
N LEU A 41 3.83 3.92 -3.70
CA LEU A 41 2.69 4.56 -3.05
C LEU A 41 1.93 3.51 -2.23
N VAL A 42 1.87 3.71 -0.92
CA VAL A 42 1.22 2.76 0.00
C VAL A 42 0.03 3.42 0.69
N PRO A 43 -1.19 2.83 0.67
CA PRO A 43 -2.32 3.35 1.42
C PRO A 43 -1.99 3.55 2.90
N GLU A 44 -2.28 4.74 3.42
CA GLU A 44 -2.19 4.98 4.85
C GLU A 44 -3.40 4.34 5.54
N VAL A 45 -3.17 3.20 6.19
CA VAL A 45 -4.20 2.49 6.94
C VAL A 45 -4.05 2.82 8.43
N PRO A 46 -5.06 3.42 9.08
CA PRO A 46 -4.99 3.73 10.50
C PRO A 46 -4.79 2.47 11.34
N LEU A 47 -3.91 2.49 12.34
CA LEU A 47 -3.69 1.33 13.22
C LEU A 47 -5.00 0.82 13.86
N LYS A 48 -5.95 1.74 14.13
CA LYS A 48 -7.27 1.39 14.67
C LYS A 48 -8.08 0.47 13.75
N SER A 49 -7.97 0.60 12.43
CA SER A 49 -8.70 -0.26 11.49
C SER A 49 -8.11 -1.66 11.38
N LEU A 50 -6.88 -1.87 11.87
CA LEU A 50 -6.26 -3.20 11.91
C LEU A 50 -6.75 -4.04 13.11
N LYS A 51 -7.43 -3.41 14.07
CA LYS A 51 -7.93 -4.11 15.26
C LYS A 51 -8.95 -5.18 14.87
N GLY A 52 -8.63 -6.44 15.15
CA GLY A 52 -9.52 -7.58 14.90
C GLY A 52 -9.42 -8.19 13.51
N VAL A 53 -8.52 -7.70 12.64
CA VAL A 53 -8.30 -8.28 11.30
C VAL A 53 -7.85 -9.74 11.37
N LEU A 54 -7.12 -10.12 12.43
CA LEU A 54 -6.66 -11.50 12.65
C LEU A 54 -7.56 -12.30 13.61
N LYS A 55 -8.80 -11.85 13.86
CA LYS A 55 -9.71 -12.56 14.77
C LYS A 55 -10.05 -13.93 14.18
N GLY A 56 -9.64 -14.99 14.87
CA GLY A 56 -9.83 -16.38 14.41
C GLY A 56 -8.68 -16.96 13.61
N MET A 57 -7.54 -16.26 13.49
CA MET A 57 -6.34 -16.81 12.87
C MET A 57 -5.76 -17.95 13.73
N THR A 58 -5.32 -19.03 13.08
CA THR A 58 -4.61 -20.13 13.72
C THR A 58 -3.23 -19.67 14.20
N THR A 59 -2.88 -19.94 15.45
CA THR A 59 -1.59 -19.57 16.06
C THR A 59 -0.68 -20.78 16.33
N GLY A 60 -1.08 -21.98 15.90
CA GLY A 60 -0.40 -23.23 16.27
C GLY A 60 0.94 -23.49 15.58
N ASP A 61 1.22 -22.83 14.46
CA ASP A 61 2.44 -23.03 13.65
C ASP A 61 3.08 -21.67 13.31
N VAL A 62 3.13 -20.78 14.30
CA VAL A 62 3.75 -19.46 14.11
C VAL A 62 5.25 -19.62 14.32
N ARG A 63 6.00 -19.37 13.24
CA ARG A 63 7.47 -19.39 13.21
C ARG A 63 8.10 -18.70 14.42
N GLU A 64 8.89 -19.42 15.20
CA GLU A 64 9.55 -18.93 16.40
C GLU A 64 10.89 -18.25 16.11
N LYS A 65 11.50 -17.67 17.15
CA LYS A 65 12.85 -17.10 17.06
C LYS A 65 13.90 -18.19 16.75
N GLN A 66 13.67 -19.41 17.23
CA GLN A 66 14.56 -20.56 17.13
C GLN A 66 14.68 -21.07 15.68
N ASP A 67 13.60 -20.96 14.89
CA ASP A 67 13.58 -21.32 13.46
C ASP A 67 14.34 -20.34 12.53
N ARG A 68 15.28 -19.54 13.06
CA ARG A 68 16.09 -18.58 12.28
C ARG A 68 17.49 -19.11 11.94
N GLU A 69 17.80 -20.35 12.33
CA GLU A 69 19.10 -21.00 12.03
C GLU A 69 19.40 -21.04 10.53
#